data_AF-A0A2D4WVI4-F1
#
_entry.id   AF-A0A2D4WVI4-F1
#
_cell.length_a   1.000
_cell.length_b   1.000
_cell.length_c   1.000
_cell.angle_alpha   90.00
_cell.angle_beta   90.00
_cell.angle_gamma   90.00
#
_symmetry.space_group_name_H-M   'P 1'
#
loop_
_entity.id
_entity.type
_entity.pdbx_description
1 polymer ?
#
loop_
_entity_poly.entity_id
_entity_poly.type
_entity_poly.pdbx_seq_one_letter_code
_entity_poly.pdbx_strand_id
1 'polypeptide(L)'
;NPSAYYIYLPSNWSTDSADATIIGWYLNWSTLSSKRIYYGGNYCHSADFRAYLSQTYGWYFYNSGNYNCSQGSSDIYSVVYCSSDGTGNRLINDDNINYAIDLYYEYEAVALVEYGEISAWDVSDVTDMSYVFYNQSNFNENITNWDTSGVTDMEGMFMNATSFNKDIGGGTDINSNSYNSSSIEVQSVSSWDVSNVNTMYRMFKNATSFDQDIGSWDISNVINMQEMFNGVTLSTENYDNILMGWASQNVQYNVVFDAGDSMYCSSSSARDHLINNYGWTIIDGGVVDCSALNTNDESLSGISIYPNPTKDFIYLKGNNNNLRVMIYDITGKIVFKKLVTNTIDISNLNNGMYLLHISMGLETSIIKIIKN
;
A
#
# COMPACT_ATOMS: atom_id res chain seq x y z
N ASN A 1 10.26 -50.90 -4.60
CA ASN A 1 9.81 -52.05 -3.81
C ASN A 1 8.89 -51.49 -2.72
N PRO A 2 7.57 -51.73 -2.75
CA PRO A 2 6.63 -51.10 -1.83
C PRO A 2 6.70 -51.84 -0.50
N SER A 3 7.58 -51.40 0.38
CA SER A 3 7.78 -52.04 1.69
C SER A 3 8.06 -50.96 2.72
N ALA A 4 6.98 -50.34 3.20
CA ALA A 4 6.89 -49.47 4.37
C ALA A 4 8.07 -48.51 4.62
N TYR A 5 7.92 -47.24 4.20
CA TYR A 5 8.74 -46.18 4.76
C TYR A 5 8.35 -46.01 6.23
N TYR A 6 9.34 -46.25 7.07
CA TYR A 6 9.25 -46.31 8.51
C TYR A 6 9.91 -45.04 9.05
N ILE A 7 9.12 -44.11 9.59
CA ILE A 7 9.61 -42.82 10.13
C ILE A 7 9.94 -42.99 11.61
N TYR A 8 11.15 -42.61 12.03
CA TYR A 8 11.43 -42.52 13.46
C TYR A 8 10.85 -41.23 14.04
N LEU A 9 10.04 -41.34 15.11
CA LEU A 9 9.55 -40.18 15.85
C LEU A 9 10.21 -40.11 17.24
N PRO A 10 10.81 -38.96 17.61
CA PRO A 10 11.38 -38.74 18.94
C PRO A 10 10.30 -38.81 20.04
N SER A 11 10.73 -38.96 21.29
CA SER A 11 9.86 -39.24 22.45
C SER A 11 8.83 -38.16 22.80
N ASN A 12 8.92 -36.98 22.20
CA ASN A 12 7.96 -35.88 22.35
C ASN A 12 6.82 -35.91 21.31
N TRP A 13 6.81 -36.87 20.38
CA TRP A 13 5.74 -37.04 19.40
C TRP A 13 4.81 -38.21 19.76
N SER A 14 3.51 -38.11 19.50
CA SER A 14 2.52 -39.17 19.76
C SER A 14 1.32 -39.17 18.78
N THR A 15 0.42 -40.17 18.89
CA THR A 15 -0.80 -40.30 18.07
C THR A 15 -2.06 -40.58 18.93
N ASP A 16 -3.25 -40.52 18.32
CA ASP A 16 -4.59 -40.60 18.95
C ASP A 16 -5.04 -41.99 19.44
N SER A 17 -4.35 -43.07 19.11
CA SER A 17 -4.65 -44.39 19.68
C SER A 17 -4.07 -44.53 21.10
N ALA A 18 -4.80 -45.21 22.00
CA ALA A 18 -4.48 -45.49 23.41
C ALA A 18 -3.18 -46.30 23.69
N ASP A 19 -2.20 -46.19 22.82
CA ASP A 19 -0.80 -46.58 23.03
C ASP A 19 -0.06 -45.44 23.73
N ALA A 20 -0.59 -45.04 24.89
CA ALA A 20 0.13 -44.20 25.82
C ALA A 20 1.45 -44.90 26.19
N THR A 21 2.57 -44.24 25.92
CA THR A 21 3.97 -44.67 26.16
C THR A 21 4.53 -45.73 25.21
N ILE A 22 4.81 -45.34 23.96
CA ILE A 22 5.66 -46.12 23.07
C ILE A 22 6.86 -45.27 22.63
N ILE A 23 8.00 -45.52 23.26
CA ILE A 23 9.30 -44.90 22.97
C ILE A 23 9.90 -45.59 21.73
N GLY A 24 10.16 -44.83 20.67
CA GLY A 24 11.03 -45.24 19.56
C GLY A 24 10.41 -46.20 18.54
N TRP A 25 9.34 -45.77 17.86
CA TRP A 25 8.84 -46.47 16.67
C TRP A 25 9.26 -45.84 15.36
N TYR A 26 9.28 -46.74 14.39
CA TYR A 26 9.28 -46.58 12.95
C TYR A 26 7.80 -46.57 12.49
N LEU A 27 7.31 -45.45 11.97
CA LEU A 27 5.90 -45.25 11.62
C LEU A 27 5.64 -45.61 10.16
N ASN A 28 4.73 -46.56 9.91
CA ASN A 28 4.42 -47.01 8.56
C ASN A 28 3.57 -45.95 7.83
N TRP A 29 4.17 -45.30 6.83
CA TRP A 29 3.56 -44.25 6.00
C TRP A 29 2.17 -44.62 5.46
N SER A 30 1.94 -45.89 5.11
CA SER A 30 0.65 -46.33 4.55
C SER A 30 -0.54 -46.29 5.53
N THR A 31 -0.27 -46.14 6.82
CA THR A 31 -1.30 -46.10 7.88
C THR A 31 -1.50 -44.72 8.48
N LEU A 32 -0.66 -43.76 8.09
CA LEU A 32 -0.57 -42.41 8.67
C LEU A 32 -1.77 -41.52 8.34
N SER A 33 -2.41 -41.73 7.19
CA SER A 33 -3.59 -40.97 6.74
C SER A 33 -4.81 -41.10 7.66
N SER A 34 -4.80 -42.08 8.57
CA SER A 34 -5.91 -42.36 9.49
C SER A 34 -5.64 -41.95 10.95
N LYS A 35 -4.50 -41.29 11.24
CA LYS A 35 -4.07 -40.97 12.60
C LYS A 35 -3.85 -39.47 12.80
N ARG A 36 -4.19 -38.96 13.99
CA ARG A 36 -3.79 -37.63 14.45
C ARG A 36 -2.39 -37.68 15.04
N ILE A 37 -1.63 -36.61 14.87
CA ILE A 37 -0.26 -36.48 15.36
C ILE A 37 -0.23 -35.39 16.43
N TYR A 38 0.57 -35.62 17.47
CA TYR A 38 0.74 -34.70 18.58
C TYR A 38 2.22 -34.45 18.83
N TYR A 39 2.55 -33.22 19.24
CA TYR A 39 3.90 -32.82 19.65
C TYR A 39 3.82 -32.17 21.04
N GLY A 40 4.58 -32.70 22.00
CA GLY A 40 4.54 -32.25 23.40
C GLY A 40 3.16 -32.41 24.06
N GLY A 41 2.30 -33.28 23.54
CA GLY A 41 0.92 -33.48 24.00
C GLY A 41 -0.12 -32.56 23.34
N ASN A 42 0.29 -31.62 22.49
CA ASN A 42 -0.62 -30.76 21.72
C ASN A 42 -0.88 -31.35 20.33
N TYR A 43 -2.08 -31.11 19.79
CA TYR A 43 -2.39 -31.50 18.41
C TYR A 43 -1.46 -30.78 17.45
N CYS A 44 -0.78 -31.54 16.60
CA CYS A 44 0.21 -31.04 15.65
C CYS A 44 -0.46 -30.89 14.28
N HIS A 45 -0.38 -29.69 13.68
CA HIS A 45 -0.95 -29.47 12.37
C HIS A 45 -0.13 -30.22 11.31
N SER A 46 -0.78 -30.60 10.21
CA SER A 46 -0.14 -31.40 9.16
C SER A 46 1.10 -30.73 8.55
N ALA A 47 1.16 -29.40 8.59
CA ALA A 47 2.30 -28.60 8.14
C ALA A 47 3.51 -28.73 9.08
N ASP A 48 3.32 -28.61 10.39
CA ASP A 48 4.39 -28.77 11.40
C ASP A 48 5.04 -30.16 11.32
N PHE A 49 4.22 -31.21 11.08
CA PHE A 49 4.73 -32.57 10.90
C PHE A 49 5.53 -32.72 9.60
N ARG A 50 5.06 -32.13 8.49
CA ARG A 50 5.81 -32.09 7.23
C ARG A 50 7.13 -31.34 7.38
N ALA A 51 7.15 -30.24 8.13
CA ALA A 51 8.35 -29.46 8.41
C ALA A 51 9.39 -30.29 9.19
N TYR A 52 8.96 -30.99 10.24
CA TYR A 52 9.83 -31.91 11.00
C TYR A 52 10.49 -32.96 10.10
N LEU A 53 9.70 -33.59 9.23
CA LEU A 53 10.20 -34.64 8.35
C LEU A 53 11.13 -34.11 7.25
N SER A 54 10.84 -32.93 6.70
CA SER A 54 11.72 -32.25 5.75
C SER A 54 13.08 -31.93 6.39
N GLN A 55 13.08 -31.33 7.58
CA GLN A 55 14.33 -30.96 8.28
C GLN A 55 15.13 -32.17 8.76
N THR A 56 14.46 -33.20 9.28
CA THR A 56 15.13 -34.35 9.90
C THR A 56 15.64 -35.34 8.87
N TYR A 57 14.87 -35.55 7.79
CA TYR A 57 15.14 -36.61 6.84
C TYR A 57 15.42 -36.11 5.42
N GLY A 58 15.40 -34.80 5.19
CA GLY A 58 15.52 -34.22 3.85
C GLY A 58 14.36 -34.65 2.94
N TRP A 59 13.19 -34.91 3.53
CA TRP A 59 12.05 -35.42 2.78
C TRP A 59 11.38 -34.31 1.99
N TYR A 60 11.30 -34.53 0.69
CA TYR A 60 10.53 -33.72 -0.22
C TYR A 60 9.14 -34.31 -0.33
N PHE A 61 8.16 -33.58 0.17
CA PHE A 61 6.76 -33.95 0.03
C PHE A 61 6.28 -33.49 -1.34
N TYR A 62 6.36 -34.41 -2.31
CA TYR A 62 5.60 -34.26 -3.52
C TYR A 62 4.15 -34.52 -3.15
N ASN A 63 3.31 -33.52 -3.37
CA ASN A 63 1.87 -33.74 -3.34
C ASN A 63 1.58 -34.71 -4.50
N SER A 64 1.58 -36.01 -4.21
CA SER A 64 1.41 -37.08 -5.21
C SER A 64 -0.07 -37.26 -5.51
N GLY A 65 -0.66 -36.18 -6.00
CA GLY A 65 -1.91 -36.15 -6.70
C GLY A 65 -1.76 -35.04 -7.73
N ASN A 66 -2.00 -35.36 -9.00
CA ASN A 66 -2.52 -34.34 -9.89
C ASN A 66 -3.81 -33.85 -9.23
N TYR A 67 -3.75 -32.74 -8.49
CA TYR A 67 -4.94 -32.07 -7.99
C TYR A 67 -5.61 -31.45 -9.21
N ASN A 68 -6.38 -32.28 -9.91
CA ASN A 68 -7.29 -31.82 -10.94
C ASN A 68 -8.38 -31.01 -10.22
N CYS A 69 -8.29 -29.69 -10.30
CA CYS A 69 -9.29 -28.73 -9.79
C CYS A 69 -10.71 -28.92 -10.38
N SER A 70 -10.92 -29.94 -11.22
CA SER A 70 -12.19 -30.29 -11.85
C SER A 70 -13.03 -31.30 -11.08
N GLN A 71 -12.52 -31.92 -10.00
CA GLN A 71 -13.29 -32.85 -9.17
C GLN A 71 -13.01 -32.58 -7.69
N GLY A 72 -13.88 -31.79 -7.05
CA GLY A 72 -13.81 -31.51 -5.61
C GLY A 72 -13.53 -32.79 -4.81
N SER A 73 -12.50 -32.73 -3.97
CA SER A 73 -12.12 -33.85 -3.11
C SER A 73 -13.15 -34.02 -2.00
N SER A 74 -13.62 -35.25 -1.82
CA SER A 74 -14.58 -35.65 -0.77
C SER A 74 -13.92 -35.98 0.58
N ASP A 75 -12.67 -35.55 0.82
CA ASP A 75 -11.99 -35.79 2.08
C ASP A 75 -12.33 -34.72 3.12
N ILE A 76 -13.09 -35.16 4.13
CA ILE A 76 -13.77 -34.38 5.17
C ILE A 76 -12.83 -33.68 6.18
N TYR A 77 -11.52 -33.58 5.88
CA TYR A 77 -10.51 -33.02 6.80
C TYR A 77 -9.46 -32.09 6.16
N SER A 78 -9.59 -31.75 4.88
CA SER A 78 -8.78 -30.67 4.30
C SER A 78 -9.53 -30.07 3.11
N VAL A 79 -10.26 -28.98 3.34
CA VAL A 79 -10.71 -28.14 2.23
C VAL A 79 -9.48 -27.38 1.75
N VAL A 80 -8.77 -27.97 0.78
CA VAL A 80 -7.69 -27.29 0.07
C VAL A 80 -8.37 -26.45 -1.01
N TYR A 81 -8.47 -25.15 -0.74
CA TYR A 81 -8.84 -24.15 -1.72
C TYR A 81 -7.61 -23.96 -2.63
N CYS A 82 -7.68 -24.36 -3.89
CA CYS A 82 -6.58 -24.25 -4.86
C CYS A 82 -6.65 -22.90 -5.59
N SER A 83 -5.51 -22.24 -5.79
CA SER A 83 -5.43 -20.96 -6.52
C SER A 83 -6.07 -21.05 -7.91
N SER A 84 -6.78 -19.98 -8.30
CA SER A 84 -7.48 -19.87 -9.58
C SER A 84 -6.53 -19.81 -10.79
N ASP A 85 -5.24 -19.57 -10.53
CA ASP A 85 -4.16 -19.40 -11.51
C ASP A 85 -3.57 -20.73 -12.06
N GLY A 86 -3.98 -21.88 -11.52
CA GLY A 86 -3.49 -23.20 -11.95
C GLY A 86 -2.10 -23.60 -11.42
N THR A 87 -1.53 -22.86 -10.47
CA THR A 87 -0.23 -23.18 -9.81
C THR A 87 -0.33 -24.37 -8.85
N GLY A 88 -1.53 -24.66 -8.34
CA GLY A 88 -1.74 -25.67 -7.30
C GLY A 88 -1.35 -25.20 -5.89
N ASN A 89 -1.01 -23.90 -5.74
CA ASN A 89 -0.77 -23.27 -4.45
C ASN A 89 -2.07 -23.19 -3.64
N ARG A 90 -1.95 -23.22 -2.31
CA ARG A 90 -3.06 -23.03 -1.40
C ARG A 90 -3.55 -21.58 -1.48
N LEU A 91 -4.86 -21.39 -1.62
CA LEU A 91 -5.51 -20.07 -1.58
C LEU A 91 -5.31 -19.40 -0.23
N ILE A 92 -5.07 -18.10 -0.28
CA ILE A 92 -4.94 -17.27 0.91
C ILE A 92 -6.29 -16.61 1.19
N ASN A 93 -6.71 -16.70 2.44
CA ASN A 93 -7.97 -16.14 2.93
C ASN A 93 -7.80 -15.70 4.40
N ASP A 94 -8.86 -15.11 4.96
CA ASP A 94 -8.86 -14.58 6.33
C ASP A 94 -8.41 -15.61 7.39
N ASP A 95 -8.73 -16.90 7.19
CA ASP A 95 -8.37 -17.96 8.13
C ASP A 95 -6.86 -18.27 8.16
N ASN A 96 -6.12 -17.94 7.09
CA ASN A 96 -4.76 -18.45 6.91
C ASN A 96 -3.69 -17.41 6.53
N ILE A 97 -4.05 -16.17 6.19
CA ILE A 97 -3.06 -15.15 5.77
C ILE A 97 -1.96 -14.91 6.82
N ASN A 98 -2.34 -14.76 8.09
CA ASN A 98 -1.38 -14.60 9.18
C ASN A 98 -0.45 -15.81 9.32
N TYR A 99 -1.00 -17.02 9.19
CA TYR A 99 -0.21 -18.25 9.21
C TYR A 99 0.74 -18.35 8.01
N ALA A 100 0.30 -17.93 6.82
CA ALA A 100 1.13 -17.91 5.62
C ALA A 100 2.33 -16.96 5.81
N ILE A 101 2.11 -15.78 6.40
CA ILE A 101 3.19 -14.83 6.72
C ILE A 101 4.13 -15.36 7.80
N ASP A 102 3.61 -15.90 8.90
CA ASP A 102 4.45 -16.50 9.94
C ASP A 102 5.33 -17.60 9.35
N LEU A 103 4.76 -18.45 8.49
CA LEU A 103 5.48 -19.48 7.78
C LEU A 103 6.53 -18.91 6.81
N TYR A 104 6.23 -17.82 6.12
CA TYR A 104 7.19 -17.14 5.23
C TYR A 104 8.43 -16.68 6.00
N TYR A 105 8.25 -16.14 7.21
CA TYR A 105 9.34 -15.63 8.03
C TYR A 105 10.09 -16.67 8.85
N GLU A 106 9.38 -17.64 9.39
CA GLU A 106 9.98 -18.69 10.23
C GLU A 106 10.54 -19.84 9.38
N TYR A 107 9.91 -20.13 8.23
CA TYR A 107 10.15 -21.32 7.42
C TYR A 107 9.95 -21.07 5.90
N GLU A 108 10.66 -20.09 5.33
CA GLU A 108 10.56 -19.65 3.92
C GLU A 108 10.41 -20.80 2.90
N ALA A 109 11.23 -21.86 3.00
CA ALA A 109 11.18 -23.00 2.09
C ALA A 109 9.85 -23.77 2.14
N VAL A 110 9.15 -23.75 3.28
CA VAL A 110 7.82 -24.36 3.43
C VAL A 110 6.76 -23.43 2.87
N ALA A 111 6.84 -22.13 3.15
CA ALA A 111 5.93 -21.14 2.58
C ALA A 111 5.98 -21.12 1.04
N LEU A 112 7.19 -21.21 0.47
CA LEU A 112 7.38 -21.28 -0.98
C LEU A 112 6.73 -22.52 -1.60
N VAL A 113 6.72 -23.65 -0.89
CA VAL A 113 6.09 -24.89 -1.36
C VAL A 113 4.56 -24.84 -1.21
N GLU A 114 4.04 -24.18 -0.18
CA GLU A 114 2.61 -24.18 0.13
C GLU A 114 1.85 -23.04 -0.57
N TYR A 115 2.43 -21.84 -0.64
CA TYR A 115 1.81 -20.62 -1.13
C TYR A 115 2.54 -20.00 -2.33
N GLY A 116 3.79 -20.41 -2.60
CA GLY A 116 4.63 -19.81 -3.64
C GLY A 116 5.34 -18.55 -3.16
N GLU A 117 5.95 -17.83 -4.11
CA GLU A 117 6.59 -16.53 -3.88
C GLU A 117 5.55 -15.50 -3.42
N ILE A 118 5.86 -14.70 -2.39
CA ILE A 118 4.91 -13.75 -1.79
C ILE A 118 4.33 -12.75 -2.80
N SER A 119 5.12 -12.36 -3.81
CA SER A 119 4.69 -11.47 -4.90
C SER A 119 3.62 -12.05 -5.82
N ALA A 120 3.38 -13.37 -5.77
CA ALA A 120 2.43 -14.11 -6.58
C ALA A 120 1.26 -14.69 -5.76
N TRP A 121 1.17 -14.34 -4.48
CA TRP A 121 0.07 -14.77 -3.62
C TRP A 121 -1.26 -14.20 -4.11
N ASP A 122 -2.24 -15.08 -4.33
CA ASP A 122 -3.62 -14.71 -4.58
C ASP A 122 -4.31 -14.46 -3.23
N VAL A 123 -4.47 -13.17 -2.90
CA VAL A 123 -5.11 -12.68 -1.66
C VAL A 123 -6.50 -12.11 -1.92
N SER A 124 -7.10 -12.37 -3.09
CA SER A 124 -8.40 -11.81 -3.49
C SER A 124 -9.57 -12.25 -2.60
N ASP A 125 -9.42 -13.39 -1.90
CA ASP A 125 -10.40 -13.92 -0.93
C ASP A 125 -10.18 -13.38 0.51
N VAL A 126 -9.26 -12.45 0.72
CA VAL A 126 -8.97 -11.84 2.04
C VAL A 126 -9.78 -10.56 2.21
N THR A 127 -10.51 -10.47 3.32
CA THR A 127 -11.29 -9.30 3.72
C THR A 127 -10.70 -8.59 4.95
N ASP A 128 -9.87 -9.27 5.74
CA ASP A 128 -9.19 -8.76 6.93
C ASP A 128 -7.67 -8.92 6.78
N MET A 129 -6.97 -7.81 6.56
CA MET A 129 -5.51 -7.73 6.53
C MET A 129 -4.92 -7.12 7.81
N SER A 130 -5.68 -7.12 8.91
CA SER A 130 -5.21 -6.59 10.17
C SER A 130 -3.97 -7.36 10.67
N TYR A 131 -2.95 -6.60 11.08
CA TYR A 131 -1.71 -7.09 11.68
C TYR A 131 -0.89 -8.11 10.86
N VAL A 132 -1.16 -8.27 9.56
CA VAL A 132 -0.52 -9.28 8.70
C VAL A 132 1.02 -9.19 8.70
N PHE A 133 1.60 -7.99 8.76
CA PHE A 133 3.06 -7.78 8.86
C PHE A 133 3.49 -7.14 10.19
N TYR A 134 2.70 -7.35 11.24
CA TYR A 134 3.01 -6.81 12.57
C TYR A 134 4.38 -7.29 13.07
N ASN A 135 5.22 -6.36 13.53
CA ASN A 135 6.59 -6.60 13.99
C ASN A 135 7.54 -7.25 12.97
N GLN A 136 7.18 -7.29 11.68
CA GLN A 136 8.07 -7.78 10.63
C GLN A 136 9.08 -6.68 10.24
N SER A 137 10.03 -6.40 11.12
CA SER A 137 10.94 -5.24 11.05
C SER A 137 11.79 -5.19 9.77
N ASN A 138 12.06 -6.35 9.16
CA ASN A 138 12.81 -6.49 7.91
C ASN A 138 11.92 -6.61 6.66
N PHE A 139 10.59 -6.56 6.80
CA PHE A 139 9.69 -6.68 5.65
C PHE A 139 9.87 -5.52 4.67
N ASN A 140 10.16 -5.87 3.42
CA ASN A 140 10.17 -4.95 2.30
C ASN A 140 10.09 -5.78 1.01
N GLU A 141 9.15 -6.73 0.92
CA GLU A 141 8.99 -7.58 -0.26
C GLU A 141 7.96 -7.01 -1.23
N ASN A 142 8.09 -7.37 -2.50
CA ASN A 142 7.16 -6.88 -3.52
C ASN A 142 5.75 -7.51 -3.34
N ILE A 143 4.79 -6.68 -2.96
CA ILE A 143 3.36 -7.03 -2.79
C ILE A 143 2.45 -6.11 -3.64
N THR A 144 3.01 -5.44 -4.65
CA THR A 144 2.25 -4.52 -5.51
C THR A 144 1.11 -5.22 -6.24
N ASN A 145 1.29 -6.51 -6.54
CA ASN A 145 0.35 -7.31 -7.33
C ASN A 145 -0.80 -7.91 -6.53
N TRP A 146 -0.85 -7.68 -5.22
CA TRP A 146 -1.92 -8.19 -4.38
C TRP A 146 -3.25 -7.51 -4.72
N ASP A 147 -4.28 -8.31 -4.97
CA ASP A 147 -5.64 -7.82 -5.15
C ASP A 147 -6.26 -7.54 -3.78
N THR A 148 -6.25 -6.26 -3.38
CA THR A 148 -6.83 -5.80 -2.11
C THR A 148 -8.29 -5.37 -2.24
N SER A 149 -8.93 -5.54 -3.41
CA SER A 149 -10.28 -5.01 -3.65
C SER A 149 -11.35 -5.60 -2.73
N GLY A 150 -11.12 -6.79 -2.16
CA GLY A 150 -11.98 -7.41 -1.15
C GLY A 150 -11.75 -6.94 0.29
N VAL A 151 -10.66 -6.20 0.56
CA VAL A 151 -10.20 -5.89 1.92
C VAL A 151 -11.04 -4.78 2.55
N THR A 152 -11.44 -5.00 3.80
CA THR A 152 -12.25 -4.08 4.60
C THR A 152 -11.53 -3.60 5.86
N ASP A 153 -10.53 -4.34 6.35
CA ASP A 153 -9.74 -4.01 7.54
C ASP A 153 -8.23 -4.07 7.22
N MET A 154 -7.52 -2.97 7.50
CA MET A 154 -6.05 -2.87 7.38
C MET A 154 -5.41 -2.39 8.70
N GLU A 155 -6.07 -2.62 9.84
CA GLU A 155 -5.58 -2.22 11.16
C GLU A 155 -4.18 -2.79 11.43
N GLY A 156 -3.21 -1.92 11.71
CA GLY A 156 -1.88 -2.34 12.14
C GLY A 156 -1.11 -3.21 11.15
N MET A 157 -1.53 -3.28 9.88
CA MET A 157 -0.98 -4.21 8.88
C MET A 157 0.56 -4.16 8.82
N PHE A 158 1.16 -2.96 8.84
CA PHE A 158 2.61 -2.72 8.83
C PHE A 158 3.15 -2.15 10.13
N MET A 159 2.43 -2.31 11.25
CA MET A 159 2.86 -1.77 12.53
C MET A 159 4.20 -2.40 12.95
N ASN A 160 5.19 -1.54 13.22
CA ASN A 160 6.59 -1.88 13.50
C ASN A 160 7.35 -2.57 12.34
N ALA A 161 6.85 -2.54 11.11
CA ALA A 161 7.59 -2.97 9.92
C ALA A 161 8.61 -1.89 9.50
N THR A 162 9.65 -1.70 10.32
CA THR A 162 10.58 -0.55 10.23
C THR A 162 11.29 -0.38 8.90
N SER A 163 11.46 -1.45 8.10
CA SER A 163 12.14 -1.42 6.79
C SER A 163 11.19 -1.27 5.60
N PHE A 164 9.87 -1.29 5.83
CA PHE A 164 8.90 -1.32 4.75
C PHE A 164 8.83 0.04 4.04
N ASN A 165 9.05 0.02 2.72
CA ASN A 165 8.92 1.19 1.85
C ASN A 165 8.65 0.77 0.40
N LYS A 166 7.85 -0.29 0.18
CA LYS A 166 7.43 -0.66 -1.16
C LYS A 166 6.31 0.22 -1.64
N ASP A 167 6.40 0.60 -2.91
CA ASP A 167 5.34 1.33 -3.60
C ASP A 167 4.07 0.48 -3.63
N ILE A 168 3.06 0.93 -2.89
CA ILE A 168 1.71 0.37 -2.84
C ILE A 168 0.68 1.45 -3.24
N GLY A 169 1.15 2.62 -3.68
CA GLY A 169 0.33 3.76 -4.07
C GLY A 169 -0.13 3.73 -5.52
N GLY A 170 0.59 3.00 -6.38
CA GLY A 170 0.19 2.81 -7.78
C GLY A 170 0.06 4.10 -8.58
N GLY A 171 0.84 5.12 -8.22
CA GLY A 171 1.03 6.30 -9.04
C GLY A 171 1.75 5.90 -10.33
N THR A 172 1.27 6.36 -11.48
CA THR A 172 2.02 6.20 -12.73
C THR A 172 3.40 6.81 -12.55
N ASP A 173 4.44 6.02 -12.72
CA ASP A 173 5.83 6.47 -12.73
C ASP A 173 6.08 7.36 -13.97
N ILE A 174 5.65 8.63 -13.92
CA ILE A 174 5.80 9.60 -15.03
C ILE A 174 7.25 10.07 -15.18
N ASN A 175 8.14 9.67 -14.25
CA ASN A 175 9.56 10.02 -14.25
C ASN A 175 10.44 9.01 -15.00
N SER A 176 9.85 7.92 -15.53
CA SER A 176 10.48 7.12 -16.57
C SER A 176 10.59 7.98 -17.85
N ASN A 177 11.74 8.62 -18.05
CA ASN A 177 12.16 9.26 -19.30
C ASN A 177 12.34 8.27 -20.48
N SER A 178 11.60 7.16 -20.50
CA SER A 178 11.55 6.18 -21.58
C SER A 178 10.24 6.28 -22.37
N TYR A 179 9.90 7.46 -22.88
CA TYR A 179 8.84 7.61 -23.87
C TYR A 179 9.42 7.86 -25.26
N ASN A 180 9.72 6.77 -25.95
CA ASN A 180 9.66 6.74 -27.40
C ASN A 180 8.91 5.48 -27.85
N SER A 181 7.99 5.70 -28.78
CA SER A 181 7.19 4.73 -29.54
C SER A 181 5.97 4.09 -28.83
N SER A 182 4.81 4.59 -29.28
CA SER A 182 3.69 3.82 -29.84
C SER A 182 3.61 2.34 -29.47
N SER A 183 2.48 1.94 -28.85
CA SER A 183 2.02 0.57 -28.55
C SER A 183 2.52 -0.09 -27.25
N ILE A 184 2.39 0.60 -26.12
CA ILE A 184 2.46 -0.04 -24.81
C ILE A 184 1.05 0.00 -24.21
N GLU A 185 0.42 -1.16 -24.05
CA GLU A 185 -0.59 -1.36 -23.01
C GLU A 185 0.07 -0.89 -21.72
N VAL A 186 -0.37 0.27 -21.21
CA VAL A 186 0.03 0.70 -19.87
C VAL A 186 -0.59 -0.34 -18.95
N GLN A 187 0.16 -1.40 -18.68
CA GLN A 187 -0.10 -2.30 -17.58
C GLN A 187 -0.03 -1.39 -16.37
N SER A 188 -1.20 -0.93 -15.92
CA SER A 188 -1.33 -0.19 -14.67
C SER A 188 -0.57 -1.01 -13.65
N VAL A 189 0.54 -0.47 -13.16
CA VAL A 189 1.22 -1.01 -11.97
C VAL A 189 0.10 -1.13 -10.96
N SER A 190 -0.25 -2.35 -10.58
CA SER A 190 -1.46 -2.61 -9.79
C SER A 190 -1.39 -1.75 -8.54
N SER A 191 -2.24 -0.74 -8.49
CA SER A 191 -2.51 0.05 -7.29
C SER A 191 -3.34 -0.83 -6.38
N TRP A 192 -3.00 -0.89 -5.10
CA TRP A 192 -3.93 -1.44 -4.11
C TRP A 192 -5.27 -0.72 -4.23
N ASP A 193 -6.33 -1.49 -4.40
CA ASP A 193 -7.70 -0.98 -4.29
C ASP A 193 -8.09 -1.03 -2.82
N VAL A 194 -8.16 0.15 -2.19
CA VAL A 194 -8.56 0.29 -0.79
C VAL A 194 -9.97 0.88 -0.66
N SER A 195 -10.73 0.93 -1.76
CA SER A 195 -12.06 1.56 -1.78
C SER A 195 -13.05 0.90 -0.83
N ASN A 196 -12.86 -0.37 -0.45
CA ASN A 196 -13.70 -1.08 0.51
C ASN A 196 -13.18 -1.02 1.97
N VAL A 197 -12.00 -0.44 2.20
CA VAL A 197 -11.38 -0.39 3.53
C VAL A 197 -12.13 0.58 4.44
N ASN A 198 -12.46 0.11 5.64
CA ASN A 198 -13.18 0.88 6.66
C ASN A 198 -12.21 1.47 7.71
N THR A 199 -11.14 0.75 8.05
CA THR A 199 -10.15 1.21 9.03
C THR A 199 -8.71 0.94 8.60
N MET A 200 -7.86 1.93 8.87
CA MET A 200 -6.40 1.88 8.74
C MET A 200 -5.74 2.26 10.07
N TYR A 201 -6.40 1.95 11.19
CA TYR A 201 -5.91 2.27 12.52
C TYR A 201 -4.49 1.71 12.70
N ARG A 202 -3.52 2.55 13.06
CA ARG A 202 -2.11 2.15 13.24
C ARG A 202 -1.43 1.47 12.03
N MET A 203 -1.99 1.55 10.82
CA MET A 203 -1.55 0.76 9.67
C MET A 203 -0.03 0.83 9.45
N PHE A 204 0.60 2.00 9.57
CA PHE A 204 2.04 2.22 9.41
C PHE A 204 2.74 2.65 10.71
N LYS A 205 2.14 2.43 11.88
CA LYS A 205 2.72 2.89 13.15
C LYS A 205 4.13 2.33 13.34
N ASN A 206 5.12 3.21 13.55
CA ASN A 206 6.55 2.91 13.63
C ASN A 206 7.16 2.24 12.37
N ALA A 207 6.52 2.29 11.21
CA ALA A 207 7.13 1.88 9.94
C ALA A 207 8.08 2.98 9.44
N THR A 208 9.19 3.20 10.16
CA THR A 208 10.05 4.38 10.05
C THR A 208 10.65 4.66 8.67
N SER A 209 10.71 3.65 7.78
CA SER A 209 11.22 3.81 6.41
C SER A 209 10.14 4.16 5.40
N PHE A 210 8.85 4.12 5.78
CA PHE A 210 7.75 4.31 4.85
C PHE A 210 7.65 5.78 4.40
N ASP A 211 7.76 5.99 3.09
CA ASP A 211 7.69 7.29 2.42
C ASP A 211 7.19 7.09 0.98
N GLN A 212 5.95 6.61 0.82
CA GLN A 212 5.31 6.40 -0.48
C GLN A 212 4.13 7.35 -0.68
N ASP A 213 3.89 7.74 -1.93
CA ASP A 213 2.71 8.49 -2.32
C ASP A 213 1.49 7.56 -2.41
N ILE A 214 0.58 7.67 -1.44
CA ILE A 214 -0.70 6.94 -1.42
C ILE A 214 -1.90 7.87 -1.64
N GLY A 215 -1.70 9.07 -2.19
CA GLY A 215 -2.78 10.04 -2.40
C GLY A 215 -3.83 9.63 -3.42
N SER A 216 -3.49 8.67 -4.28
CA SER A 216 -4.38 8.03 -5.25
C SER A 216 -5.41 7.07 -4.61
N TRP A 217 -5.18 6.62 -3.37
CA TRP A 217 -6.06 5.66 -2.69
C TRP A 217 -7.46 6.24 -2.50
N ASP A 218 -8.49 5.48 -2.88
CA ASP A 218 -9.89 5.83 -2.60
C ASP A 218 -10.18 5.55 -1.12
N ILE A 219 -10.24 6.61 -0.32
CA ILE A 219 -10.50 6.54 1.12
C ILE A 219 -11.94 6.94 1.47
N SER A 220 -12.85 6.96 0.49
CA SER A 220 -14.23 7.42 0.69
C SER A 220 -15.02 6.60 1.72
N ASN A 221 -14.60 5.36 2.00
CA ASN A 221 -15.21 4.49 3.02
C ASN A 221 -14.44 4.42 4.35
N VAL A 222 -13.24 5.01 4.44
CA VAL A 222 -12.41 4.94 5.64
C VAL A 222 -12.96 5.86 6.74
N ILE A 223 -13.26 5.29 7.90
CA ILE A 223 -13.79 6.03 9.06
C ILE A 223 -12.75 6.25 10.17
N ASN A 224 -11.65 5.48 10.19
CA ASN A 224 -10.65 5.55 11.25
C ASN A 224 -9.22 5.37 10.74
N MET A 225 -8.41 6.43 10.87
CA MET A 225 -6.97 6.48 10.57
C MET A 225 -6.16 7.00 11.77
N GLN A 226 -6.64 6.75 13.00
CA GLN A 226 -5.91 7.12 14.20
C GLN A 226 -4.56 6.42 14.26
N GLU A 227 -3.53 7.13 14.71
CA GLU A 227 -2.15 6.63 14.85
C GLU A 227 -1.56 6.01 13.55
N MET A 228 -2.15 6.26 12.36
CA MET A 228 -1.75 5.60 11.11
C MET A 228 -0.26 5.76 10.82
N PHE A 229 0.28 6.97 10.96
CA PHE A 229 1.70 7.30 10.76
C PHE A 229 2.40 7.71 12.07
N ASN A 230 1.90 7.26 13.22
CA ASN A 230 2.57 7.56 14.49
C ASN A 230 3.99 6.96 14.50
N GLY A 231 5.02 7.80 14.68
CA GLY A 231 6.42 7.38 14.57
C GLY A 231 6.95 7.25 13.14
N VAL A 232 6.21 7.75 12.14
CA VAL A 232 6.62 7.87 10.73
C VAL A 232 6.71 9.36 10.35
N THR A 233 7.63 9.70 9.45
CA THR A 233 7.77 11.03 8.88
C THR A 233 7.84 10.91 7.36
N LEU A 234 6.73 11.19 6.70
CA LEU A 234 6.66 11.25 5.25
C LEU A 234 7.44 12.46 4.73
N SER A 235 7.99 12.34 3.53
CA SER A 235 8.51 13.49 2.80
C SER A 235 7.39 14.51 2.55
N THR A 236 7.76 15.78 2.45
CA THR A 236 6.81 16.86 2.17
C THR A 236 6.07 16.65 0.84
N GLU A 237 6.73 16.06 -0.15
CA GLU A 237 6.16 15.75 -1.47
C GLU A 237 5.06 14.69 -1.35
N ASN A 238 5.36 13.54 -0.76
CA ASN A 238 4.38 12.46 -0.60
C ASN A 238 3.22 12.89 0.29
N TYR A 239 3.50 13.60 1.39
CA TYR A 239 2.43 14.08 2.27
C TYR A 239 1.54 15.13 1.61
N ASP A 240 2.12 16.04 0.80
CA ASP A 240 1.34 16.99 0.00
C ASP A 240 0.46 16.24 -1.01
N ASN A 241 0.97 15.22 -1.70
CA ASN A 241 0.20 14.43 -2.65
C ASN A 241 -0.95 13.66 -1.97
N ILE A 242 -0.71 13.10 -0.79
CA ILE A 242 -1.73 12.43 0.04
C ILE A 242 -2.87 13.39 0.37
N LEU A 243 -2.55 14.54 0.93
CA LEU A 243 -3.56 15.54 1.30
C LEU A 243 -4.33 16.04 0.07
N MET A 244 -3.64 16.33 -1.04
CA MET A 244 -4.28 16.79 -2.28
C MET A 244 -5.20 15.73 -2.90
N GLY A 245 -4.74 14.49 -2.97
CA GLY A 245 -5.50 13.38 -3.53
C GLY A 245 -6.76 13.10 -2.74
N TRP A 246 -6.65 12.98 -1.42
CA TRP A 246 -7.79 12.71 -0.53
C TRP A 246 -8.78 13.88 -0.46
N ALA A 247 -8.31 15.13 -0.46
CA ALA A 247 -9.18 16.30 -0.49
C ALA A 247 -10.01 16.44 -1.79
N SER A 248 -9.64 15.71 -2.86
CA SER A 248 -10.40 15.69 -4.12
C SER A 248 -11.58 14.70 -4.11
N GLN A 249 -11.67 13.85 -3.08
CA GLN A 249 -12.67 12.80 -2.95
C GLN A 249 -13.86 13.23 -2.07
N ASN A 250 -14.95 12.46 -2.12
CA ASN A 250 -16.06 12.60 -1.18
C ASN A 250 -15.80 11.70 0.04
N VAL A 251 -15.08 12.24 1.02
CA VAL A 251 -14.61 11.48 2.19
C VAL A 251 -15.61 11.48 3.35
N GLN A 252 -15.41 10.58 4.32
CA GLN A 252 -16.22 10.50 5.55
C GLN A 252 -16.02 11.74 6.44
N TYR A 253 -17.06 12.07 7.22
CA TYR A 253 -17.01 13.16 8.18
C TYR A 253 -16.34 12.76 9.50
N ASN A 254 -15.70 13.71 10.18
CA ASN A 254 -15.13 13.57 11.52
C ASN A 254 -14.06 12.47 11.67
N VAL A 255 -13.35 12.16 10.58
CA VAL A 255 -12.23 11.21 10.62
C VAL A 255 -11.06 11.84 11.38
N VAL A 256 -10.43 11.05 12.23
CA VAL A 256 -9.15 11.40 12.85
C VAL A 256 -8.04 10.77 12.04
N PHE A 257 -7.13 11.59 11.55
CA PHE A 257 -5.97 11.19 10.76
C PHE A 257 -4.68 11.65 11.46
N ASP A 258 -3.82 10.70 11.82
CA ASP A 258 -2.52 10.96 12.42
C ASP A 258 -1.42 10.70 11.39
N ALA A 259 -0.86 11.79 10.87
CA ALA A 259 0.26 11.81 9.92
C ALA A 259 1.63 11.82 10.62
N GLY A 260 1.69 11.65 11.95
CA GLY A 260 2.94 11.68 12.71
C GLY A 260 3.61 13.05 12.67
N ASP A 261 4.92 13.07 12.47
CA ASP A 261 5.72 14.31 12.38
C ASP A 261 5.80 14.87 10.94
N SER A 262 5.00 14.32 10.02
CA SER A 262 5.01 14.71 8.60
C SER A 262 4.58 16.17 8.42
N MET A 263 5.36 16.94 7.68
CA MET A 263 5.09 18.36 7.42
C MET A 263 4.62 18.56 5.98
N TYR A 264 3.72 19.52 5.77
CA TYR A 264 3.17 19.86 4.46
C TYR A 264 3.56 21.27 4.04
N CYS A 265 3.47 21.59 2.75
CA CYS A 265 3.68 22.96 2.29
C CYS A 265 2.76 23.40 1.16
N SER A 266 2.63 22.59 0.10
CA SER A 266 1.82 22.93 -1.08
C SER A 266 0.35 22.53 -0.89
N SER A 267 0.06 21.65 0.07
CA SER A 267 -1.29 21.10 0.31
C SER A 267 -2.08 21.81 1.41
N SER A 268 -1.66 22.99 1.86
CA SER A 268 -2.35 23.75 2.94
C SER A 268 -3.86 23.89 2.70
N SER A 269 -4.27 24.17 1.46
CA SER A 269 -5.70 24.30 1.12
C SER A 269 -6.44 22.96 1.11
N ALA A 270 -5.76 21.88 0.74
CA ALA A 270 -6.33 20.53 0.75
C ALA A 270 -6.55 20.04 2.19
N ARG A 271 -5.57 20.25 3.06
CA ARG A 271 -5.68 20.02 4.50
C ARG A 271 -6.81 20.83 5.13
N ASP A 272 -6.88 22.13 4.84
CA ASP A 272 -7.96 23.00 5.31
C ASP A 272 -9.33 22.55 4.81
N HIS A 273 -9.41 21.99 3.60
CA HIS A 273 -10.66 21.45 3.05
C HIS A 273 -11.15 20.24 3.86
N LEU A 274 -10.27 19.27 4.14
CA LEU A 274 -10.58 18.09 4.97
C LEU A 274 -11.06 18.51 6.36
N ILE A 275 -10.39 19.47 7.00
CA ILE A 275 -10.76 19.95 8.34
C ILE A 275 -12.07 20.74 8.32
N ASN A 276 -12.17 21.77 7.48
CA ASN A 276 -13.28 22.71 7.56
C ASN A 276 -14.57 22.19 6.92
N ASN A 277 -14.46 21.37 5.86
CA ASN A 277 -15.63 20.90 5.12
C ASN A 277 -16.09 19.51 5.59
N TYR A 278 -15.16 18.65 6.03
CA TYR A 278 -15.46 17.29 6.49
C TYR A 278 -15.30 17.11 8.00
N GLY A 279 -14.85 18.13 8.75
CA GLY A 279 -14.71 18.05 10.21
C GLY A 279 -13.57 17.16 10.67
N TRP A 280 -12.57 16.90 9.81
CA TRP A 280 -11.45 16.04 10.16
C TRP A 280 -10.61 16.64 11.30
N THR A 281 -10.03 15.75 12.10
CA THR A 281 -8.93 16.08 13.03
C THR A 281 -7.63 15.54 12.46
N ILE A 282 -6.76 16.43 12.00
CA ILE A 282 -5.45 16.06 11.44
C ILE A 282 -4.37 16.38 12.46
N ILE A 283 -3.59 15.37 12.83
CA ILE A 283 -2.40 15.46 13.70
C ILE A 283 -1.19 15.31 12.78
N ASP A 284 -0.38 16.35 12.65
CA ASP A 284 0.79 16.37 11.77
C ASP A 284 1.86 17.36 12.27
N GLY A 285 3.01 17.38 11.60
CA GLY A 285 4.12 18.29 11.89
C GLY A 285 3.86 19.75 11.53
N GLY A 286 2.70 20.05 10.93
CA GLY A 286 2.30 21.39 10.51
C GLY A 286 2.92 21.84 9.19
N VAL A 287 2.77 23.14 8.92
CA VAL A 287 3.27 23.76 7.69
C VAL A 287 4.78 24.00 7.78
N VAL A 288 5.50 23.65 6.73
CA VAL A 288 6.91 24.02 6.51
C VAL A 288 7.03 24.97 5.32
N ASP A 289 7.99 25.88 5.39
CA ASP A 289 8.29 26.77 4.26
C ASP A 289 9.05 26.01 3.16
N CYS A 290 8.36 25.71 2.07
CA CYS A 290 8.96 25.10 0.87
C CYS A 290 9.71 26.09 -0.02
N SER A 291 10.08 27.27 0.49
CA SER A 291 10.87 28.28 -0.22
C SER A 291 12.27 27.82 -0.65
N ALA A 292 12.68 26.57 -0.40
CA ALA A 292 13.93 26.00 -0.91
C ALA A 292 14.04 25.94 -2.45
N LEU A 293 13.02 26.31 -3.24
CA LEU A 293 13.14 26.55 -4.70
C LEU A 293 12.40 27.79 -5.23
N ASN A 294 11.80 28.63 -4.36
CA ASN A 294 11.14 29.86 -4.81
C ASN A 294 12.11 31.04 -4.76
N THR A 295 12.54 31.47 -5.95
CA THR A 295 13.09 32.81 -6.16
C THR A 295 12.02 33.82 -5.75
N ASN A 296 12.26 34.52 -4.64
CA ASN A 296 11.47 35.64 -4.10
C ASN A 296 10.80 36.49 -5.19
N ASP A 297 9.56 36.92 -4.97
CA ASP A 297 9.28 38.35 -4.78
C ASP A 297 7.82 38.64 -4.43
N GLU A 298 7.66 39.79 -3.78
CA GLU A 298 6.55 40.31 -2.99
C GLU A 298 5.14 40.06 -3.55
N SER A 299 4.28 39.52 -2.67
CA SER A 299 2.84 39.44 -2.89
C SER A 299 2.26 40.85 -3.06
N LEU A 300 1.62 41.09 -4.19
CA LEU A 300 0.77 42.24 -4.42
C LEU A 300 -0.40 42.20 -3.43
N SER A 301 -0.35 42.98 -2.34
CA SER A 301 -1.52 43.31 -1.49
C SER A 301 -2.49 42.14 -1.20
N GLY A 302 -1.99 40.94 -0.89
CA GLY A 302 -2.80 39.76 -0.58
C GLY A 302 -3.30 38.91 -1.76
N ILE A 303 -2.81 39.14 -2.98
CA ILE A 303 -3.09 38.28 -4.15
C ILE A 303 -2.10 37.11 -4.16
N SER A 304 -2.61 35.89 -4.09
CA SER A 304 -1.83 34.65 -4.27
C SER A 304 -2.33 33.86 -5.49
N ILE A 305 -1.45 33.00 -6.04
CA ILE A 305 -1.75 32.17 -7.20
C ILE A 305 -1.63 30.69 -6.85
N TYR A 306 -2.46 29.83 -7.43
CA TYR A 306 -2.38 28.39 -7.25
C TYR A 306 -3.11 27.63 -8.38
N PRO A 307 -2.72 26.39 -8.71
CA PRO A 307 -1.47 25.76 -8.31
C PRO A 307 -0.27 26.40 -9.02
N ASN A 308 0.94 26.22 -8.49
CA ASN A 308 2.18 26.54 -9.17
C ASN A 308 3.28 25.59 -8.65
N PRO A 309 3.74 24.58 -9.43
CA PRO A 309 3.48 24.34 -10.85
C PRO A 309 1.99 24.13 -11.21
N THR A 310 1.62 24.42 -12.45
CA THR A 310 0.24 24.41 -12.96
C THR A 310 0.13 23.58 -14.24
N LYS A 311 -1.03 22.96 -14.46
CA LYS A 311 -1.40 22.36 -15.75
C LYS A 311 -2.20 23.39 -16.55
N ASP A 312 -3.52 23.33 -16.59
CA ASP A 312 -4.30 24.14 -17.53
C ASP A 312 -4.77 25.48 -16.98
N PHE A 313 -4.87 25.64 -15.66
CA PHE A 313 -5.46 26.82 -15.02
C PHE A 313 -4.65 27.31 -13.82
N ILE A 314 -4.49 28.63 -13.72
CA ILE A 314 -3.98 29.31 -12.52
C ILE A 314 -5.13 30.09 -11.89
N TYR A 315 -5.43 29.81 -10.64
CA TYR A 315 -6.41 30.53 -9.84
C TYR A 315 -5.75 31.65 -9.06
N LEU A 316 -6.45 32.78 -8.92
CA LEU A 316 -6.05 33.96 -8.16
C LEU A 316 -6.92 34.05 -6.90
N LYS A 317 -6.30 34.00 -5.71
CA LYS A 317 -6.97 34.19 -4.41
C LYS A 317 -6.67 35.59 -3.87
N GLY A 318 -7.64 36.19 -3.17
CA GLY A 318 -7.45 37.46 -2.46
C GLY A 318 -7.98 38.71 -3.17
N ASN A 319 -8.63 38.60 -4.34
CA ASN A 319 -9.25 39.76 -5.00
C ASN A 319 -10.49 39.38 -5.82
N ASN A 320 -11.52 40.25 -5.80
CA ASN A 320 -12.75 40.13 -6.58
C ASN A 320 -12.82 41.14 -7.75
N ASN A 321 -11.77 41.93 -7.97
CA ASN A 321 -11.68 42.93 -9.04
C ASN A 321 -11.06 42.36 -10.32
N ASN A 322 -11.25 43.07 -11.43
CA ASN A 322 -10.57 42.76 -12.69
C ASN A 322 -9.07 43.10 -12.59
N LEU A 323 -8.23 42.07 -12.56
CA LEU A 323 -6.78 42.13 -12.57
C LEU A 323 -6.26 42.10 -14.00
N ARG A 324 -5.29 42.96 -14.32
CA ARG A 324 -4.59 42.87 -15.60
C ARG A 324 -3.43 41.91 -15.43
N VAL A 325 -3.51 40.81 -16.17
CA VAL A 325 -2.53 39.73 -16.17
C VAL A 325 -1.78 39.70 -17.50
N MET A 326 -0.46 39.56 -17.43
CA MET A 326 0.41 39.23 -18.56
C MET A 326 1.31 38.05 -18.20
N ILE A 327 1.50 37.09 -19.10
CA ILE A 327 2.48 36.01 -18.94
C ILE A 327 3.56 36.20 -19.98
N TYR A 328 4.82 36.14 -19.54
CA TYR A 328 6.01 36.19 -20.37
C TYR A 328 6.68 34.82 -20.40
N ASP A 329 7.14 34.39 -21.56
CA ASP A 329 8.07 33.25 -21.62
C ASP A 329 9.46 33.63 -21.09
N ILE A 330 10.37 32.64 -20.98
CA ILE A 330 11.75 32.85 -20.51
C ILE A 330 12.57 33.82 -21.38
N THR A 331 12.13 34.10 -22.62
CA THR A 331 12.79 35.07 -23.50
C THR A 331 12.29 36.49 -23.28
N GLY A 332 11.29 36.67 -22.39
CA GLY A 332 10.65 37.95 -22.11
C GLY A 332 9.55 38.32 -23.10
N LYS A 333 9.07 37.38 -23.93
CA LYS A 333 7.97 37.64 -24.87
C LYS A 333 6.63 37.39 -24.19
N ILE A 334 5.68 38.32 -24.36
CA ILE A 334 4.30 38.14 -23.86
C ILE A 334 3.62 37.02 -24.64
N VAL A 335 3.19 35.97 -23.93
CA VAL A 335 2.46 34.81 -24.45
C VAL A 335 0.99 34.80 -24.03
N PHE A 336 0.64 35.52 -22.96
CA PHE A 336 -0.75 35.70 -22.52
C PHE A 336 -0.96 37.12 -22.02
N LYS A 337 -2.13 37.71 -22.31
CA LYS A 337 -2.52 39.02 -21.78
C LYS A 337 -4.04 39.15 -21.72
N LYS A 338 -4.60 39.27 -20.53
CA LYS A 338 -6.05 39.38 -20.33
C LYS A 338 -6.40 40.10 -19.03
N LEU A 339 -7.60 40.68 -18.97
CA LEU A 339 -8.24 41.01 -17.70
C LEU A 339 -8.92 39.75 -17.15
N VAL A 340 -8.62 39.41 -15.91
CA VAL A 340 -9.15 38.22 -15.24
C VAL A 340 -9.62 38.58 -13.84
N THR A 341 -10.59 37.84 -13.31
CA THR A 341 -11.08 38.03 -11.94
C THR A 341 -10.41 37.04 -10.99
N ASN A 342 -10.55 35.74 -11.27
CA ASN A 342 -10.12 34.67 -10.36
C ASN A 342 -9.40 33.51 -11.05
N THR A 343 -9.38 33.46 -12.38
CA THR A 343 -8.84 32.31 -13.13
C THR A 343 -8.12 32.76 -14.40
N ILE A 344 -6.98 32.15 -14.67
CA ILE A 344 -6.17 32.31 -15.87
C ILE A 344 -6.08 30.95 -16.55
N ASP A 345 -6.64 30.84 -17.76
CA ASP A 345 -6.53 29.66 -18.60
C ASP A 345 -5.23 29.72 -19.41
N ILE A 346 -4.36 28.74 -19.17
CA ILE A 346 -3.06 28.57 -19.81
C ILE A 346 -2.95 27.22 -20.54
N SER A 347 -4.07 26.56 -20.82
CA SER A 347 -4.12 25.26 -21.52
C SER A 347 -3.43 25.29 -22.90
N ASN A 348 -3.33 26.46 -23.52
CA ASN A 348 -2.64 26.68 -24.80
C ASN A 348 -1.14 26.97 -24.68
N LEU A 349 -0.59 27.06 -23.45
CA LEU A 349 0.85 27.25 -23.24
C LEU A 349 1.56 25.90 -23.22
N ASN A 350 2.74 25.86 -23.85
CA ASN A 350 3.61 24.69 -23.77
C ASN A 350 4.17 24.52 -22.36
N ASN A 351 4.63 23.30 -22.05
CA ASN A 351 5.31 23.03 -20.79
C ASN A 351 6.60 23.86 -20.69
N GLY A 352 6.84 24.45 -19.53
CA GLY A 352 7.99 25.31 -19.32
C GLY A 352 7.77 26.36 -18.23
N MET A 353 8.80 27.19 -18.05
CA MET A 353 8.80 28.28 -17.06
C MET A 353 8.31 29.57 -17.70
N TYR A 354 7.52 30.33 -16.95
CA TYR A 354 7.01 31.64 -17.36
C TYR A 354 7.05 32.64 -16.20
N LEU A 355 6.94 33.92 -16.52
CA LEU A 355 6.77 35.00 -15.55
C LEU A 355 5.35 35.56 -15.67
N LEU A 356 4.55 35.43 -14.61
CA LEU A 356 3.22 35.98 -14.47
C LEU A 356 3.32 37.38 -13.84
N HIS A 357 3.00 38.40 -14.62
CA HIS A 357 2.88 39.78 -14.17
C HIS A 357 1.41 40.12 -13.92
N ILE A 358 1.09 40.49 -12.68
CA ILE A 358 -0.26 40.88 -12.23
C ILE A 358 -0.22 42.37 -11.90
N SER A 359 -1.28 43.11 -12.27
CA SER A 359 -1.39 44.54 -11.98
C SER A 359 -2.80 44.96 -11.57
N MET A 360 -2.88 45.81 -10.55
CA MET A 360 -4.09 46.44 -10.02
C MET A 360 -3.85 47.95 -9.86
N GLY A 361 -4.36 48.76 -10.78
CA GLY A 361 -4.08 50.19 -10.78
C GLY A 361 -2.60 50.50 -10.99
N LEU A 362 -1.93 51.04 -9.97
CA LEU A 362 -0.49 51.35 -9.96
C LEU A 362 0.38 50.24 -9.32
N GLU A 363 -0.24 49.26 -8.67
CA GLU A 363 0.48 48.18 -8.01
C GLU A 363 0.71 47.01 -8.98
N THR A 364 1.90 46.40 -8.91
CA THR A 364 2.34 45.30 -9.79
C THR A 364 3.11 44.25 -9.00
N SER A 365 2.99 42.97 -9.39
CA SER A 365 3.79 41.87 -8.86
C SER A 365 4.11 40.90 -9.98
N ILE A 366 5.29 40.29 -9.89
CA ILE A 366 5.82 39.35 -10.87
C ILE A 366 6.07 38.05 -10.15
N ILE A 367 5.43 36.98 -10.63
CA ILE A 367 5.47 35.66 -10.02
C ILE A 367 5.98 34.67 -11.06
N LYS A 368 7.02 33.91 -10.72
CA LYS A 368 7.47 32.80 -11.57
C LYS A 368 6.43 31.68 -11.53
N ILE A 369 6.01 31.18 -12.68
CA ILE A 369 5.12 30.03 -12.81
C ILE A 369 5.77 28.90 -13.61
N ILE A 370 5.44 27.66 -13.29
CA ILE A 370 5.89 26.46 -14.01
C ILE A 370 4.66 25.78 -14.62
N LYS A 371 4.63 25.61 -15.95
CA LYS A 371 3.60 24.86 -16.68
C LYS A 371 4.08 23.42 -16.90
N ASN A 372 3.33 22.45 -16.38
CA ASN A 372 3.55 21.01 -16.56
C ASN A 372 2.61 20.40 -17.59
#